data_AF-A0A2E8PS84-F1
#
_entry.id   AF-A0A2E8PS84-F1
#
_cell.length_a   1.000
_cell.length_b   1.000
_cell.length_c   1.000
_cell.angle_alpha   90.00
_cell.angle_beta   90.00
_cell.angle_gamma   90.00
#
_symmetry.space_group_name_H-M   'P 1'
#
loop_
_entity.id
_entity.type
_entity.pdbx_description
1 polymer ?
#
loop_
_entity_poly.entity_id
_entity_poly.type
_entity_poly.pdbx_seq_one_letter_code
_entity_poly.pdbx_strand_id
1 'polypeptide(L)'
;MGKRPLFSFPPNFGSYLALVFEFLGFLALGGVAGFVAQTYIWPEHSNWIFPAVFIAMFFLGLWFMVRQTKRLADKDNVRRAQEIQQDSREELSPEAVEKRMKDFDARFQKAFKHRSSKKERD
;
A
#
# COMPACT_ATOMS: atom_id res chain seq x y z
N MET A 1 9.07 19.25 -23.42
CA MET A 1 9.72 19.04 -22.11
C MET A 1 8.68 19.24 -21.01
N GLY A 2 8.12 18.15 -20.48
CA GLY A 2 7.09 18.20 -19.44
C GLY A 2 7.68 18.64 -18.09
N LYS A 3 7.16 19.74 -17.54
CA LYS A 3 7.52 20.23 -16.20
C LYS A 3 7.17 19.14 -15.19
N ARG A 4 8.18 18.53 -14.56
CA ARG A 4 7.96 17.65 -13.40
C ARG A 4 7.40 18.53 -12.26
N PRO A 5 6.27 18.17 -11.62
CA PRO A 5 5.71 18.97 -10.54
C PRO A 5 6.73 19.08 -9.39
N LEU A 6 6.92 20.30 -8.87
CA LEU A 6 7.88 20.63 -7.80
C LEU A 6 7.63 19.90 -6.47
N PHE A 7 6.47 19.25 -6.31
CA PHE A 7 6.13 18.42 -5.16
C PHE A 7 5.81 16.99 -5.61
N SER A 8 6.83 16.23 -5.98
CA SER A 8 6.71 14.78 -5.95
C SER A 8 6.86 14.33 -4.50
N PHE A 9 5.74 14.12 -3.80
CA PHE A 9 5.77 13.44 -2.51
C PHE A 9 6.49 12.09 -2.67
N PRO A 10 7.32 11.67 -1.71
CA PRO A 10 7.94 10.36 -1.77
C PRO A 10 6.84 9.30 -1.97
N PRO A 11 7.08 8.25 -2.78
CA PRO A 11 6.05 7.28 -3.18
C PRO A 11 5.32 6.61 -1.99
N ASN A 12 5.90 6.69 -0.79
CA ASN A 12 5.38 6.11 0.44
C ASN A 12 4.79 7.15 1.43
N PHE A 13 4.67 8.41 1.03
CA PHE A 13 4.16 9.49 1.89
C PHE A 13 2.79 9.17 2.48
N GLY A 14 1.87 8.62 1.67
CA GLY A 14 0.54 8.21 2.13
C GLY A 14 0.58 7.11 3.18
N SER A 15 1.53 6.18 3.10
CA SER A 15 1.68 5.10 4.09
C SER A 15 2.22 5.60 5.43
N TYR A 16 3.16 6.55 5.42
CA TYR A 16 3.62 7.20 6.64
C TYR A 16 2.52 8.04 7.29
N LEU A 17 1.72 8.75 6.48
CA LEU A 17 0.60 9.53 6.98
C LEU A 17 -0.49 8.65 7.59
N ALA A 18 -0.85 7.54 6.94
CA ALA A 18 -1.80 6.57 7.48
C ALA A 18 -1.32 5.98 8.82
N LEU A 19 -0.03 5.69 8.93
CA LEU A 19 0.61 5.19 10.15
C LEU A 19 0.55 6.19 11.31
N VAL A 20 0.70 7.50 11.03
CA VAL A 20 0.51 8.55 12.04
C VAL A 20 -0.96 8.66 12.46
N PHE A 21 -1.91 8.62 11.53
CA PHE A 21 -3.34 8.62 11.85
C PHE A 21 -3.76 7.38 12.65
N GLU A 22 -3.20 6.21 12.33
CA GLU A 22 -3.45 4.98 13.06
C GLU A 22 -2.94 5.07 14.50
N PHE A 23 -1.75 5.64 14.70
CA PHE A 23 -1.23 5.95 16.04
C PHE A 23 -2.12 6.93 16.81
N LEU A 24 -2.57 8.02 16.17
CA LEU A 24 -3.53 8.94 16.77
C LEU A 24 -4.84 8.23 17.15
N GLY A 25 -5.28 7.28 16.32
CA GLY A 25 -6.42 6.41 16.61
C GLY A 25 -6.23 5.58 17.89
N PHE A 26 -5.04 5.00 18.10
CA PHE A 26 -4.70 4.31 19.36
C PHE A 26 -4.75 5.24 20.57
N LEU A 27 -4.27 6.48 20.44
CA LEU A 27 -4.33 7.45 21.54
C LEU A 27 -5.77 7.88 21.84
N ALA A 28 -6.59 8.11 20.82
CA ALA A 28 -8.00 8.44 20.99
C ALA A 28 -8.75 7.29 21.66
N LEU A 29 -8.54 6.04 21.20
CA LEU A 29 -9.09 4.84 21.82
C LEU A 29 -8.61 4.69 23.26
N GLY A 30 -7.34 4.94 23.54
CA GLY A 30 -6.80 4.91 24.90
C GLY A 30 -7.40 5.96 25.82
N GLY A 31 -7.66 7.17 25.31
CA GLY A 31 -8.36 8.21 26.05
C GLY A 31 -9.80 7.81 26.40
N VAL A 32 -10.56 7.31 25.42
CA VAL A 32 -11.94 6.85 25.65
C VAL A 32 -11.97 5.65 26.59
N ALA A 33 -11.13 4.65 26.37
CA ALA A 33 -11.04 3.47 27.21
C ALA A 33 -10.61 3.83 28.64
N GLY A 34 -9.64 4.73 28.80
CA GLY A 34 -9.21 5.26 30.09
C GLY A 34 -10.34 5.99 30.81
N PHE A 35 -11.10 6.82 30.10
CA PHE A 35 -12.25 7.54 30.65
C PHE A 35 -13.37 6.58 31.09
N VAL A 36 -13.68 5.58 30.27
CA VAL A 36 -14.67 4.54 30.61
C VAL A 36 -14.21 3.72 31.82
N ALA A 37 -12.94 3.32 31.87
CA ALA A 37 -12.37 2.59 32.99
C ALA A 37 -12.41 3.42 34.28
N GLN A 38 -12.08 4.71 34.19
CA GLN A 38 -12.17 5.66 35.29
C GLN A 38 -13.60 5.87 35.78
N THR A 39 -14.58 5.93 34.89
CA THR A 39 -15.95 6.31 35.25
C THR A 39 -16.79 5.12 35.70
N TYR A 40 -16.66 3.96 35.05
CA TYR A 40 -17.60 2.84 35.19
C TYR A 40 -17.00 1.58 35.78
N ILE A 41 -15.68 1.35 35.65
CA ILE A 41 -15.06 0.08 36.06
C ILE A 41 -14.35 0.23 37.41
N TRP A 42 -13.46 1.22 37.53
CA TRP A 42 -12.67 1.48 38.74
C TRP A 42 -12.70 2.97 39.16
N PRO A 43 -13.86 3.49 39.56
CA PRO A 43 -13.99 4.87 40.02
C PRO A 43 -13.13 5.16 41.26
N GLU A 44 -12.91 4.18 42.14
CA GLU A 44 -12.10 4.34 43.35
C GLU A 44 -10.60 4.59 43.04
N HIS A 45 -10.13 4.16 41.88
CA HIS A 45 -8.75 4.35 41.42
C HIS A 45 -8.66 5.37 40.28
N SER A 46 -9.66 6.23 40.17
CA SER A 46 -9.84 7.22 39.10
C SER A 46 -8.55 7.98 38.74
N ASN A 47 -7.78 8.41 39.75
CA ASN A 47 -6.57 9.20 39.57
C ASN A 47 -5.42 8.47 38.84
N TRP A 48 -5.36 7.14 38.93
CA TRP A 48 -4.25 6.34 38.36
C TRP A 48 -4.70 5.45 37.20
N ILE A 49 -5.97 5.06 37.14
CA ILE A 49 -6.45 4.14 36.11
C ILE A 49 -6.42 4.77 34.72
N PHE A 50 -6.82 6.04 34.59
CA PHE A 50 -6.75 6.77 33.32
C PHE A 50 -5.31 6.84 32.77
N PRO A 51 -4.32 7.38 33.50
CA PRO A 51 -2.96 7.44 33.00
C PRO A 51 -2.38 6.04 32.76
N ALA A 52 -2.71 5.03 33.58
CA ALA A 52 -2.25 3.67 33.34
C ALA A 52 -2.77 3.08 32.01
N VAL A 53 -4.08 3.20 31.73
CA VAL A 53 -4.68 2.74 30.47
C VAL A 53 -4.12 3.53 29.28
N PHE A 54 -3.99 4.84 29.44
CA PHE A 54 -3.47 5.71 28.39
C PHE A 54 -2.01 5.36 28.04
N ILE A 55 -1.16 5.16 29.04
CA ILE A 55 0.25 4.74 28.87
C ILE A 55 0.33 3.36 28.21
N ALA A 56 -0.52 2.41 28.62
CA ALA A 56 -0.55 1.09 28.00
C ALA A 56 -0.90 1.17 26.50
N MET A 57 -1.91 1.98 26.14
CA MET A 57 -2.31 2.19 24.76
C MET A 57 -1.27 2.98 23.94
N PHE A 58 -0.57 3.93 24.57
CA PHE A 58 0.55 4.64 23.98
C PHE A 58 1.68 3.68 23.58
N PHE A 59 2.11 2.79 24.51
CA PHE A 59 3.13 1.79 24.21
C PHE A 59 2.68 0.78 23.17
N LEU A 60 1.42 0.37 23.19
CA LEU A 60 0.85 -0.51 22.18
C LEU A 60 0.87 0.14 20.78
N GLY A 61 0.48 1.41 20.69
CA GLY A 61 0.54 2.20 19.47
C GLY A 61 1.97 2.36 18.95
N LEU A 62 2.93 2.62 19.83
CA LEU A 62 4.36 2.70 19.49
C LEU A 62 4.91 1.37 18.96
N TRP A 63 4.61 0.27 19.66
CA TRP A 63 5.01 -1.06 19.21
C TRP A 63 4.45 -1.38 17.82
N PHE A 64 3.18 -1.06 17.60
CA PHE A 64 2.52 -1.24 16.31
C PHE A 64 3.17 -0.38 15.21
N MET A 65 3.47 0.88 15.52
CA MET A 65 4.16 1.82 14.62
C MET A 65 5.54 1.28 14.20
N VAL A 66 6.34 0.80 15.17
CA VAL A 66 7.65 0.18 14.89
C VAL A 66 7.51 -1.09 14.04
N ARG A 67 6.50 -1.90 14.29
CA ARG A 67 6.25 -3.12 13.50
C ARG A 67 5.84 -2.81 12.07
N GLN A 68 4.96 -1.82 11.87
CA GLN A 68 4.49 -1.41 10.55
C GLN A 68 5.59 -0.72 9.74
N THR A 69 6.38 0.15 10.37
CA THR A 69 7.52 0.82 9.70
C THR A 69 8.56 -0.19 9.22
N LYS A 70 8.89 -1.22 10.02
CA LYS A 70 9.76 -2.33 9.58
C LYS A 70 9.17 -3.06 8.35
N ARG A 71 7.87 -3.37 8.36
CA ARG A 71 7.19 -4.02 7.23
C ARG A 71 7.19 -3.16 5.97
N LEU A 72 7.04 -1.84 6.11
CA LEU A 72 7.11 -0.89 5.00
C LEU A 72 8.52 -0.83 4.41
N ALA A 73 9.54 -0.77 5.26
CA ALA A 73 10.95 -0.80 4.84
C ALA A 73 11.30 -2.11 4.11
N ASP A 74 10.83 -3.25 4.60
CA ASP A 74 11.05 -4.56 3.95
C ASP A 74 10.35 -4.63 2.58
N LYS A 75 9.12 -4.11 2.47
CA LYS A 75 8.38 -4.06 1.19
C LYS A 75 9.07 -3.16 0.16
N ASP A 76 9.64 -2.05 0.58
CA ASP A 76 10.42 -1.17 -0.31
C ASP A 76 11.66 -1.86 -0.85
N ASN A 77 12.38 -2.61 -0.01
CA ASN A 77 13.57 -3.35 -0.43
C ASN A 77 13.25 -4.47 -1.42
N VAL A 78 12.16 -5.22 -1.19
CA VAL A 78 11.71 -6.28 -2.11
C VAL A 78 11.24 -5.68 -3.44
N ARG A 79 10.52 -4.56 -3.41
CA ARG A 79 10.05 -3.89 -4.63
C ARG A 79 11.22 -3.37 -5.48
N ARG A 80 12.23 -2.75 -4.84
CA ARG A 80 13.47 -2.34 -5.53
C ARG A 80 14.23 -3.54 -6.10
N ALA A 81 14.32 -4.65 -5.37
CA ALA A 81 14.94 -5.87 -5.87
C ALA A 81 14.19 -6.47 -7.07
N GLN A 82 12.85 -6.42 -7.07
CA GLN A 82 12.02 -6.87 -8.19
C GLN A 82 12.12 -5.94 -9.41
N GLU A 83 12.19 -4.62 -9.22
CA GLU A 83 12.42 -3.66 -10.30
C GLU A 83 13.79 -3.88 -10.96
N ILE A 84 14.86 -4.13 -10.16
CA ILE A 84 16.20 -4.48 -10.70
C ILE A 84 16.20 -5.82 -11.44
N GLN A 85 15.44 -6.82 -10.94
CA GLN A 85 15.31 -8.12 -11.62
C GLN A 85 14.48 -8.03 -12.90
N GLN A 86 13.48 -7.15 -12.97
CA GLN A 86 12.71 -6.90 -14.18
C GLN A 86 13.56 -6.21 -15.25
N ASP A 87 14.35 -5.20 -14.86
CA ASP A 87 15.27 -4.50 -15.77
C ASP A 87 16.35 -5.45 -16.31
N SER A 88 16.84 -6.37 -15.46
CA SER A 88 17.85 -7.38 -15.85
C SER A 88 17.27 -8.53 -16.71
N ARG A 89 15.95 -8.77 -16.66
CA ARG A 89 15.28 -9.83 -17.43
C ARG A 89 14.73 -9.31 -18.77
N GLU A 90 14.82 -8.01 -19.01
CA GLU A 90 14.47 -7.36 -20.27
C GLU A 90 15.67 -7.17 -21.20
N GLU A 91 16.76 -7.92 -21.00
CA GLU A 91 17.64 -8.27 -22.13
C GLU A 91 16.85 -9.20 -23.07
N LEU A 92 16.23 -8.58 -24.07
CA LEU A 92 15.78 -9.08 -25.37
C LEU A 92 16.19 -10.53 -25.69
N SER A 93 15.56 -11.52 -25.05
CA SER A 93 15.62 -12.89 -25.56
C SER A 93 14.83 -12.96 -26.87
N PRO A 94 15.43 -13.40 -27.99
CA PRO A 94 14.77 -13.52 -29.29
C PRO A 94 13.43 -14.27 -29.23
N GLU A 95 13.32 -15.22 -28.31
CA GLU A 95 12.11 -16.04 -28.10
C GLU A 95 10.92 -15.23 -27.55
N ALA A 96 11.19 -14.22 -26.72
CA ALA A 96 10.13 -13.35 -26.16
C ALA A 96 9.58 -12.40 -27.24
N VAL A 97 10.43 -11.98 -28.19
CA VAL A 97 10.03 -11.17 -29.35
C VAL A 97 9.22 -12.01 -30.32
N GLU A 98 9.65 -13.24 -30.62
CA GLU A 98 8.94 -14.14 -31.52
C GLU A 98 7.54 -14.50 -30.99
N LYS A 99 7.41 -14.72 -29.67
CA LYS A 99 6.12 -14.99 -29.03
C LYS A 99 5.18 -13.78 -29.11
N ARG A 100 5.70 -12.57 -28.88
CA ARG A 100 4.91 -11.33 -29.03
C ARG A 100 4.50 -11.06 -30.48
N MET A 101 5.36 -11.39 -31.45
CA MET A 101 5.03 -11.31 -32.88
C MET A 101 3.91 -12.26 -33.26
N LYS A 102 3.96 -13.52 -32.81
CA LYS A 102 2.90 -14.51 -33.06
C LYS A 102 1.56 -14.11 -32.41
N ASP A 103 1.60 -13.59 -31.19
CA ASP A 103 0.39 -13.10 -30.51
C ASP A 103 -0.20 -11.85 -31.19
N PHE A 104 0.64 -10.99 -31.76
CA PHE A 104 0.21 -9.82 -32.52
C PHE A 104 -0.46 -10.23 -33.84
N ASP A 105 0.15 -11.15 -34.60
CA ASP A 105 -0.41 -11.67 -35.86
C ASP A 105 -1.75 -12.39 -35.65
N ALA A 106 -1.87 -13.19 -34.58
CA ALA A 106 -3.13 -13.86 -34.23
C ALA A 106 -4.25 -12.86 -33.93
N ARG A 107 -3.94 -11.75 -33.24
CA ARG A 107 -4.90 -10.67 -32.96
C ARG A 107 -5.25 -9.88 -34.22
N PHE A 108 -4.28 -9.64 -35.10
CA PHE A 108 -4.49 -8.97 -36.39
C PHE A 108 -5.42 -9.79 -37.29
N GLN A 109 -5.15 -11.08 -37.48
CA GLN A 109 -6.01 -11.95 -38.29
C GLN A 109 -7.44 -12.05 -37.73
N LYS A 110 -7.60 -12.07 -36.40
CA LYS A 110 -8.92 -12.09 -35.76
C LYS A 110 -9.70 -10.78 -36.03
N ALA A 111 -9.02 -9.64 -36.03
CA ALA A 111 -9.62 -8.34 -36.34
C ALA A 111 -10.01 -8.21 -37.83
N PHE A 112 -9.22 -8.78 -38.75
CA PHE A 112 -9.51 -8.74 -40.19
C PHE A 112 -10.58 -9.76 -40.63
N LYS A 113 -10.67 -10.95 -40.00
CA LYS A 113 -11.79 -11.88 -40.22
C LYS A 113 -13.14 -11.31 -39.80
N HIS A 114 -13.16 -10.45 -38.77
CA HIS A 114 -14.41 -9.87 -38.28
C HIS A 114 -14.95 -8.72 -39.16
N ARG A 115 -14.12 -8.14 -40.03
CA ARG A 115 -14.54 -7.10 -41.00
C ARG A 115 -15.09 -7.68 -42.31
N SER A 116 -14.70 -8.88 -42.73
CA SER A 116 -15.23 -9.48 -43.97
C SER A 116 -16.64 -10.05 -43.79
N SER A 117 -17.00 -10.54 -42.61
CA SER A 117 -18.33 -11.12 -42.33
C SER A 117 -19.46 -10.08 -42.18
N LYS A 118 -19.14 -8.77 -42.06
CA LYS A 118 -20.15 -7.71 -41.88
C LYS A 118 -20.56 -7.03 -43.19
N LYS A 119 -19.95 -7.39 -44.32
CA LYS A 119 -20.23 -6.78 -45.63
C LYS A 119 -21.16 -7.62 -46.52
N GLU A 120 -21.68 -8.73 -46.02
CA GLU A 120 -22.51 -9.69 -46.75
C GLU A 120 -23.95 -9.79 -46.18
N ARG A 121 -24.35 -8.82 -45.34
CA ARG A 121 -25.65 -8.77 -44.66
C ARG A 121 -26.35 -7.41 -44.70
N ASP A 122 -26.01 -6.57 -45.67
CA ASP A 122 -26.79 -5.38 -46.03
C ASP A 122 -27.15 -5.46 -47.53
#